data_AF-K2BUC3-F1
#
_entry.id   AF-K2BUC3-F1
#
_cell.length_a   1.000
_cell.length_b   1.000
_cell.length_c   1.000
_cell.angle_alpha   90.00
_cell.angle_beta   90.00
_cell.angle_gamma   90.00
#
_symmetry.space_group_name_H-M   'P 1'
#
loop_
_entity.id
_entity.type
_entity.pdbx_description
1 polymer ?
#
loop_
_entity_poly.entity_id
_entity_poly.type
_entity_poly.pdbx_seq_one_letter_code
_entity_poly.pdbx_strand_id
1 'polypeptide(L)'
;IDAAIINQVRSICRVAKENNTQLVWIGPPNGREAKKSSAAQTKLYFALKSAVSEYGATFIDSRPYTEYPAAGGDGLHYSGTEGSKIAKEWAQSVYNTIQGK
;
A
#
# COMPACT_ATOMS: atom_id res chain seq x y z
N ILE A 1 -4.75 9.37 -15.06
CA ILE A 1 -3.78 8.95 -14.02
C ILE A 1 -3.30 10.23 -13.34
N ASP A 2 -3.19 10.24 -12.01
CA ASP A 2 -2.89 11.46 -11.24
C ASP A 2 -1.40 11.82 -11.34
N ALA A 3 -1.09 12.91 -12.02
CA ALA A 3 0.28 13.37 -12.26
C ALA A 3 0.97 13.86 -10.97
N ALA A 4 0.22 14.40 -10.01
CA ALA A 4 0.81 14.89 -8.76
C ALA A 4 1.31 13.72 -7.91
N ILE A 5 0.50 12.66 -7.77
CA ILE A 5 0.88 11.44 -7.05
C ILE A 5 2.11 10.81 -7.70
N ILE A 6 2.11 10.66 -9.02
CA ILE A 6 3.26 10.10 -9.74
C ILE A 6 4.53 10.89 -9.45
N ASN A 7 4.50 12.23 -9.57
CA ASN A 7 5.68 13.06 -9.37
C ASN A 7 6.21 13.00 -7.94
N GLN A 8 5.33 12.93 -6.94
CA GLN A 8 5.71 12.76 -5.54
C GLN A 8 6.37 11.40 -5.29
N VAL A 9 5.79 10.32 -5.82
CA VAL A 9 6.34 8.97 -5.70
C VAL A 9 7.69 8.86 -6.39
N ARG A 10 7.83 9.41 -7.61
CA ARG A 10 9.11 9.52 -8.32
C ARG A 10 10.17 10.22 -7.50
N SER A 11 9.80 11.31 -6.81
CA SER A 11 10.73 12.03 -5.94
C SER A 11 11.25 11.15 -4.79
N ILE A 12 10.38 10.36 -4.16
CA ILE A 12 10.78 9.43 -3.09
C ILE A 12 11.68 8.32 -3.65
N CYS A 13 11.29 7.70 -4.76
CA CYS A 13 12.08 6.63 -5.39
C CYS A 13 13.46 7.12 -5.86
N ARG A 14 13.53 8.36 -6.37
CA ARG A 14 14.79 8.98 -6.76
C ARG A 14 15.74 9.12 -5.58
N VAL A 15 15.28 9.64 -4.44
CA VAL A 15 16.11 9.76 -3.23
C VAL A 15 16.61 8.39 -2.76
N ALA A 16 15.75 7.37 -2.73
CA ALA A 16 16.17 6.02 -2.36
C ALA A 16 17.24 5.45 -3.31
N LYS A 17 17.06 5.65 -4.62
CA LYS A 17 18.03 5.20 -5.64
C LYS A 17 19.36 5.93 -5.53
N GLU A 18 19.34 7.25 -5.32
CA GLU A 18 20.55 8.08 -5.10
C GLU A 18 21.34 7.63 -3.85
N ASN A 19 20.68 6.98 -2.89
CA ASN A 19 21.28 6.47 -1.66
C ASN A 19 21.44 4.94 -1.64
N ASN A 20 21.44 4.27 -2.81
CA ASN A 20 21.60 2.81 -2.94
C ASN A 20 20.67 1.99 -2.01
N THR A 21 19.46 2.49 -1.77
CA THR A 21 18.48 1.83 -0.89
C THR A 21 17.59 0.88 -1.70
N GLN A 22 17.35 -0.32 -1.17
CA GLN A 22 16.39 -1.26 -1.76
C GLN A 22 14.98 -0.65 -1.73
N LEU A 23 14.31 -0.66 -2.88
CA LEU A 23 12.96 -0.13 -3.03
C LEU A 23 11.91 -1.24 -3.06
N VAL A 24 11.08 -1.27 -2.02
CA VAL A 24 9.81 -2.01 -1.98
C VAL A 24 8.71 -1.02 -1.65
N TRP A 25 7.68 -0.95 -2.49
CA TRP A 25 6.53 -0.09 -2.28
C TRP A 25 5.27 -0.91 -2.00
N ILE A 26 4.71 -0.73 -0.81
CA ILE A 26 3.50 -1.43 -0.37
C ILE A 26 2.32 -0.48 -0.56
N GLY A 27 1.37 -0.85 -1.43
CA GLY A 27 0.12 -0.10 -1.56
C GLY A 27 -0.72 -0.15 -0.27
N PRO A 28 -1.61 0.82 0.00
CA PRO A 28 -2.38 0.85 1.25
C PRO A 28 -3.44 -0.26 1.31
N PRO A 29 -3.63 -0.95 2.47
CA PRO A 29 -4.58 -2.06 2.62
C PRO A 29 -6.04 -1.63 2.44
N ASN A 30 -6.97 -2.58 2.37
CA ASN A 30 -8.38 -2.26 2.16
C ASN A 30 -8.99 -1.40 3.28
N GLY A 31 -10.13 -0.77 2.96
CA GLY A 31 -10.94 0.02 3.88
C GLY A 31 -12.41 -0.13 3.51
N ARG A 32 -13.31 0.50 4.27
CA ARG A 32 -14.74 0.49 3.94
C ARG A 32 -15.01 1.31 2.67
N GLU A 33 -15.83 0.79 1.76
CA GLU A 33 -16.08 1.42 0.44
C GLU A 33 -16.49 2.91 0.54
N ALA A 34 -17.30 3.27 1.54
CA ALA A 34 -17.74 4.64 1.79
C ALA A 34 -16.62 5.61 2.18
N LYS A 35 -15.46 5.09 2.64
CA LYS A 35 -14.29 5.87 3.05
C LYS A 35 -13.13 5.72 2.07
N LYS A 36 -13.02 4.56 1.44
CA LYS A 36 -11.92 4.19 0.55
C LYS A 36 -12.43 3.38 -0.63
N SER A 37 -13.05 4.07 -1.60
CA SER A 37 -13.70 3.38 -2.71
C SER A 37 -12.75 2.53 -3.53
N SER A 38 -13.21 1.36 -3.95
CA SER A 38 -12.43 0.41 -4.75
C SER A 38 -11.96 1.01 -6.07
N ALA A 39 -12.76 1.91 -6.65
CA ALA A 39 -12.39 2.64 -7.86
C ALA A 39 -11.25 3.66 -7.62
N ALA A 40 -11.30 4.42 -6.53
CA ALA A 40 -10.22 5.35 -6.18
C ALA A 40 -8.93 4.60 -5.83
N GLN A 41 -9.04 3.50 -5.08
CA GLN A 41 -7.90 2.63 -4.79
C GLN A 41 -7.27 2.07 -6.06
N THR A 42 -8.08 1.59 -7.02
CA THR A 42 -7.56 1.08 -8.28
C THR A 42 -6.79 2.14 -9.07
N LYS A 43 -7.30 3.38 -9.14
CA LYS A 43 -6.60 4.50 -9.78
C LYS A 43 -5.28 4.84 -9.06
N LEU A 44 -5.30 4.87 -7.74
CA LEU A 44 -4.10 5.09 -6.92
C LEU A 44 -3.05 4.01 -7.20
N TYR A 45 -3.46 2.74 -7.20
CA TYR A 45 -2.57 1.61 -7.42
C TYR A 45 -1.92 1.64 -8.80
N PHE A 46 -2.67 2.01 -9.84
CA PHE A 46 -2.08 2.22 -11.17
C PHE A 46 -1.03 3.33 -11.18
N ALA A 47 -1.30 4.46 -10.51
CA ALA A 47 -0.34 5.56 -10.40
C ALA A 47 0.92 5.15 -9.63
N LEU A 48 0.76 4.50 -8.47
CA LEU A 48 1.85 4.01 -7.64
C LEU A 48 2.71 3.00 -8.41
N LYS A 49 2.09 1.94 -8.96
CA LYS A 49 2.80 0.90 -9.71
C LYS A 49 3.57 1.49 -10.89
N SER A 50 2.93 2.37 -11.68
CA SER A 50 3.58 3.04 -12.80
C SER A 50 4.83 3.80 -12.36
N ALA A 51 4.72 4.63 -11.31
CA ALA A 51 5.83 5.46 -10.86
C ALA A 51 6.99 4.64 -10.29
N VAL A 52 6.72 3.63 -9.45
CA VAL A 52 7.79 2.87 -8.78
C VAL A 52 8.50 1.90 -9.72
N SER A 53 7.81 1.39 -10.76
CA SER A 53 8.42 0.51 -11.77
C SER A 53 9.54 1.18 -12.57
N GLU A 54 9.50 2.51 -12.75
CA GLU A 54 10.57 3.28 -13.40
C GLU A 54 11.91 3.21 -12.65
N TYR A 55 11.87 2.87 -11.36
CA TYR A 55 13.05 2.79 -10.50
C TYR A 55 13.44 1.36 -10.14
N GLY A 56 12.81 0.36 -10.78
CA GLY A 56 13.06 -1.05 -10.50
C GLY A 56 12.56 -1.52 -9.13
N ALA A 57 11.63 -0.78 -8.52
CA ALA A 57 11.06 -1.16 -7.23
C ALA A 57 10.10 -2.35 -7.35
N THR A 58 10.08 -3.19 -6.31
CA THR A 58 9.01 -4.18 -6.14
C THR A 58 7.75 -3.47 -5.65
N PHE A 59 6.64 -3.59 -6.38
CA PHE A 59 5.34 -3.11 -5.94
C PHE A 59 4.51 -4.26 -5.37
N ILE A 60 4.01 -4.09 -4.15
CA ILE A 60 3.16 -5.06 -3.45
C ILE A 60 1.73 -4.54 -3.37
N ASP A 61 0.79 -5.31 -3.92
CA ASP A 61 -0.62 -5.05 -3.72
C ASP A 61 -1.09 -5.64 -2.40
N SER A 62 -1.25 -4.79 -1.38
CA SER A 62 -1.62 -5.25 -0.04
C SER A 62 -3.13 -5.36 0.21
N ARG A 63 -4.00 -5.03 -0.76
CA ARG A 63 -5.46 -5.14 -0.60
C ARG A 63 -5.90 -6.56 -0.23
N PRO A 64 -5.38 -7.63 -0.88
CA PRO A 64 -5.79 -9.00 -0.55
C PRO A 64 -5.33 -9.49 0.82
N TYR A 65 -4.43 -8.77 1.50
CA TYR A 65 -3.91 -9.20 2.81
C TYR A 65 -4.82 -8.83 3.98
N THR A 66 -5.88 -8.08 3.72
CA THR A 66 -6.80 -7.63 4.76
C THR A 66 -8.22 -7.54 4.22
N GLU A 67 -9.17 -7.95 5.05
CA GLU A 67 -10.56 -7.52 4.96
C GLU A 67 -10.82 -6.49 6.06
N TYR A 68 -11.35 -5.31 5.70
CA TYR A 68 -11.66 -4.29 6.69
C TYR A 68 -13.00 -4.63 7.38
N PRO A 69 -13.09 -4.58 8.73
CA PRO A 69 -14.32 -4.90 9.44
C PRO A 69 -15.54 -4.08 9.01
N ALA A 70 -16.69 -4.74 8.86
CA ALA A 70 -17.93 -4.09 8.41
C ALA A 70 -18.42 -2.99 9.37
N ALA A 71 -18.16 -3.13 10.68
CA ALA A 71 -18.59 -2.21 11.73
C ALA A 71 -17.42 -1.85 12.68
N GLY A 72 -17.62 -0.80 13.48
CA GLY A 72 -16.57 -0.22 14.32
C GLY A 72 -15.56 0.61 13.52
N GLY A 73 -14.60 1.21 14.25
CA GLY A 73 -13.53 2.02 13.68
C GLY A 73 -14.02 3.23 12.87
N ASP A 74 -13.10 3.83 12.11
CA ASP A 74 -13.38 4.95 11.21
C ASP A 74 -13.63 4.53 9.76
N GLY A 75 -13.41 3.25 9.44
CA GLY A 75 -13.52 2.70 8.08
C GLY A 75 -12.23 2.77 7.27
N LEU A 76 -11.10 3.18 7.86
CA LEU A 76 -9.80 3.36 7.20
C LEU A 76 -8.64 2.76 7.99
N HIS A 77 -8.56 3.10 9.28
CA HIS A 77 -7.45 2.71 10.14
C HIS A 77 -7.81 1.48 10.96
N TYR A 78 -6.86 0.57 11.10
CA TYR A 78 -6.98 -0.61 11.94
C TYR A 78 -6.50 -0.24 13.36
N SER A 79 -7.42 -0.25 14.33
CA SER A 79 -7.12 0.13 15.72
C SER A 79 -7.90 -0.73 16.73
N GLY A 80 -7.52 -0.64 18.01
CA GLY A 80 -8.09 -1.47 19.07
C GLY A 80 -7.66 -2.93 18.94
N THR A 81 -8.16 -3.80 19.83
CA THR A 81 -7.71 -5.20 19.91
C THR A 81 -7.84 -5.95 18.58
N GLU A 82 -8.99 -5.86 17.92
CA GLU A 82 -9.22 -6.55 16.64
C GLU A 82 -8.41 -5.93 15.49
N GLY A 83 -8.37 -4.59 15.41
CA GLY A 83 -7.58 -3.91 14.40
C GLY A 83 -6.08 -4.22 14.53
N SER A 84 -5.55 -4.31 15.74
CA SER A 84 -4.16 -4.69 15.98
C SER A 84 -3.86 -6.13 15.54
N LYS A 85 -4.80 -7.06 15.69
CA LYS A 85 -4.66 -8.43 15.19
C LYS A 85 -4.57 -8.44 13.66
N ILE A 86 -5.50 -7.78 12.97
CA ILE A 86 -5.51 -7.68 11.50
C ILE A 86 -4.24 -6.98 10.99
N ALA A 87 -3.82 -5.89 11.64
CA ALA A 87 -2.59 -5.17 11.28
C ALA A 87 -1.34 -6.06 11.40
N LYS A 88 -1.29 -6.95 12.40
CA LYS A 88 -0.19 -7.91 12.56
C LYS A 88 -0.20 -8.97 11.46
N GLU A 89 -1.36 -9.49 11.09
CA GLU A 89 -1.52 -10.45 9.99
C GLU A 89 -1.15 -9.83 8.62
N TRP A 90 -1.57 -8.58 8.39
CA TRP A 90 -1.15 -7.79 7.23
C TRP A 90 0.37 -7.63 7.16
N ALA A 91 0.99 -7.20 8.26
CA ALA A 91 2.44 -7.01 8.33
C ALA A 91 3.20 -8.30 8.05
N GLN A 92 2.71 -9.44 8.58
CA GLN A 92 3.29 -10.75 8.32
C GLN A 92 3.18 -11.15 6.84
N SER A 93 2.03 -10.91 6.21
CA SER A 93 1.79 -11.22 4.79
C SER A 93 2.68 -10.40 3.86
N VAL A 94 2.82 -9.09 4.16
CA VAL A 94 3.74 -8.19 3.46
C VAL A 94 5.18 -8.67 3.64
N TYR A 95 5.59 -8.95 4.88
CA TYR A 95 6.94 -9.44 5.16
C TYR A 95 7.26 -10.73 4.40
N ASN A 96 6.35 -11.71 4.40
CA ASN A 96 6.53 -12.95 3.66
C ASN A 96 6.69 -12.70 2.16
N THR A 97 5.89 -11.81 1.59
CA THR A 97 5.98 -11.43 0.17
C THR A 97 7.34 -10.79 -0.16
N ILE A 98 7.85 -9.92 0.72
CA ILE A 98 9.18 -9.31 0.57
C ILE A 98 10.29 -10.38 0.60
N GLN A 99 10.12 -11.41 1.44
CA GLN A 99 11.05 -12.53 1.57
C GLN A 99 10.87 -13.61 0.49
N GLY A 100 9.89 -13.48 -0.42
CA GLY A 100 9.60 -14.49 -1.46
C GLY A 100 9.02 -15.79 -0.92
N LYS A 101 8.21 -15.73 0.14
CA LYS A 101 7.56 -16.87 0.79
C LYS A 101 6.08 -16.98 0.45
#